data_AF-A0A822Y1E3-F1
#
_entry.id   AF-A0A822Y1E3-F1
#
_cell.length_a   1.000
_cell.length_b   1.000
_cell.length_c   1.000
_cell.angle_alpha   90.00
_cell.angle_beta   90.00
_cell.angle_gamma   90.00
#
_symmetry.space_group_name_H-M   'P 1'
#
loop_
_entity.id
_entity.type
_entity.pdbx_description
1 polymer ?
#
loop_
_entity_poly.entity_id
_entity_poly.type
_entity_poly.pdbx_seq_one_letter_code
_entity_poly.pdbx_strand_id
1 'polypeptide(L)'
;MYDRQDTITRSVVGSLSIVSSPGCRFNALDFLVRMRGKTVMFVGDSLGRNQWQSLICMISTAVPRLPTQLVKGHLLSTFKFMEYGVSIVLQSSISGGHRCVGEENSEARGHFW
;
A
#
# COMPACT_ATOMS: atom_id res chain seq x y z
N MET A 1 -24.67 2.04 22.44
CA MET A 1 -23.35 1.46 22.16
C MET A 1 -23.04 1.71 20.68
N TYR A 2 -22.71 2.96 20.32
CA TYR A 2 -22.18 3.26 19.00
C TYR A 2 -20.69 2.92 19.05
N ASP A 3 -20.30 1.96 18.23
CA ASP A 3 -18.93 1.50 18.11
C ASP A 3 -18.05 2.64 17.53
N ARG A 4 -16.91 2.90 18.16
CA ARG A 4 -16.06 4.08 17.89
C ARG A 4 -15.21 3.95 16.60
N GLN A 5 -15.39 2.92 15.79
CA GLN A 5 -14.61 2.75 14.55
C GLN A 5 -15.12 3.59 13.36
N ASP A 6 -16.28 4.23 13.45
CA ASP A 6 -16.90 4.99 12.34
C ASP A 6 -16.28 6.38 12.03
N THR A 7 -15.39 6.90 12.88
CA THR A 7 -14.88 8.28 12.72
C THR A 7 -13.65 8.36 11.81
N ILE A 8 -12.81 7.32 11.78
CA ILE A 8 -11.59 7.31 10.96
C ILE A 8 -11.96 7.09 9.49
N THR A 9 -12.89 6.18 9.20
CA THR A 9 -13.36 5.91 7.83
C THR A 9 -14.05 7.12 7.22
N ARG A 10 -14.84 7.87 8.02
CA ARG A 10 -15.53 9.08 7.55
C ARG A 10 -14.59 10.22 7.12
N SER A 11 -13.42 10.35 7.72
CA SER A 11 -12.49 11.43 7.39
C SER A 11 -11.76 11.22 6.06
N VAL A 12 -11.63 9.97 5.59
CA VAL A 12 -11.06 9.67 4.26
C VAL A 12 -12.11 9.61 3.15
N VAL A 13 -13.38 9.33 3.45
CA VAL A 13 -14.46 9.34 2.44
C VAL A 13 -15.16 10.70 2.27
N GLY A 14 -14.98 11.65 3.20
CA GLY A 14 -15.73 12.93 3.23
C GLY A 14 -15.38 13.99 2.19
N SER A 15 -14.43 13.76 1.27
CA SER A 15 -14.18 14.69 0.15
C SER A 15 -13.76 13.99 -1.14
N LEU A 16 -13.88 12.66 -1.20
CA LEU A 16 -13.76 11.95 -2.46
C LEU A 16 -15.16 11.88 -3.06
N SER A 17 -15.47 12.82 -3.94
CA SER A 17 -16.60 12.69 -4.86
C SER A 17 -16.37 11.44 -5.73
N ILE A 18 -16.74 10.27 -5.21
CA ILE A 18 -16.84 9.04 -5.98
C ILE A 18 -18.04 9.25 -6.90
N VAL A 19 -17.78 9.79 -8.09
CA VAL A 19 -18.68 9.67 -9.23
C VAL A 19 -18.96 8.18 -9.43
N SER A 20 -20.17 7.74 -9.12
CA SER A 20 -20.65 6.41 -9.52
C SER A 20 -21.09 6.48 -10.98
N SER A 21 -20.13 6.32 -11.90
CA SER A 21 -20.38 5.98 -13.31
C SER A 21 -20.19 4.47 -13.49
N PRO A 22 -20.79 3.79 -14.49
CA PRO A 22 -20.89 2.33 -14.59
C PRO A 22 -19.57 1.57 -14.91
N GLY A 23 -18.44 2.02 -14.36
CA GLY A 23 -17.11 1.50 -14.64
C GLY A 23 -16.04 2.00 -13.67
N CYS A 24 -16.23 1.80 -12.36
CA CYS A 24 -15.22 2.11 -11.33
C CYS A 24 -13.98 1.22 -11.48
N ARG A 25 -13.13 1.49 -12.47
CA ARG A 25 -11.83 0.84 -12.64
C ARG A 25 -10.80 1.54 -11.75
N PHE A 26 -10.01 0.76 -11.02
CA PHE A 26 -8.85 1.28 -10.31
C PHE A 26 -7.84 1.83 -11.32
N ASN A 27 -7.41 3.07 -11.14
CA ASN A 27 -6.35 3.68 -11.92
C ASN A 27 -5.16 3.98 -11.00
N ALA A 28 -4.05 3.26 -11.21
CA ALA A 28 -2.86 3.38 -10.38
C ALA A 28 -2.20 4.76 -10.45
N LEU A 29 -2.22 5.41 -11.62
CA LEU A 29 -1.64 6.75 -11.80
C LEU A 29 -2.45 7.79 -11.04
N ASP A 30 -3.78 7.76 -11.18
CA ASP A 30 -4.68 8.66 -10.44
C ASP A 30 -4.53 8.45 -8.93
N PHE A 31 -4.40 7.20 -8.46
CA PHE A 31 -4.09 6.90 -7.08
C PHE A 31 -2.75 7.52 -6.63
N LEU A 32 -1.66 7.31 -7.37
CA LEU A 32 -0.34 7.84 -7.03
C LEU A 32 -0.32 9.38 -7.01
N VAL A 33 -1.02 10.02 -7.95
CA VAL A 33 -1.17 11.48 -7.99
C VAL A 33 -1.96 11.98 -6.78
N ARG A 34 -3.09 11.35 -6.45
CA ARG A 34 -3.92 11.73 -5.28
C ARG A 34 -3.23 11.48 -3.95
N MET A 35 -2.37 10.47 -3.90
CA MET A 35 -1.60 10.09 -2.71
C MET A 35 -0.20 10.71 -2.65
N ARG A 36 0.14 11.58 -3.59
CA ARG A 36 1.47 12.20 -3.66
C ARG A 36 1.86 12.83 -2.32
N GLY A 37 3.03 12.44 -1.79
CA GLY A 37 3.54 12.89 -0.50
C GLY A 37 2.78 12.36 0.73
N LYS A 38 1.83 11.43 0.56
CA LYS A 38 1.04 10.82 1.64
C LYS A 38 1.53 9.41 1.96
N THR A 39 1.19 8.95 3.15
CA THR A 39 1.43 7.58 3.60
C THR A 39 0.10 6.85 3.79
N VAL A 40 -0.02 5.68 3.19
CA VAL A 40 -1.13 4.74 3.39
C VAL A 40 -0.63 3.63 4.31
N MET A 41 -1.36 3.35 5.39
CA MET A 41 -0.95 2.35 6.37
C MET A 41 -2.04 1.28 6.53
N PHE A 42 -1.63 0.03 6.37
CA PHE A 42 -2.44 -1.15 6.64
C PHE A 42 -2.01 -1.73 7.99
N VAL A 43 -2.96 -1.98 8.87
CA VAL A 43 -2.71 -2.58 10.18
C VAL A 43 -3.43 -3.91 10.23
N GLY A 44 -2.69 -4.99 10.49
CA GLY A 44 -3.29 -6.31 10.59
C GLY A 44 -2.29 -7.44 10.42
N ASP A 45 -2.77 -8.65 10.63
CA ASP A 45 -2.03 -9.90 10.52
C ASP A 45 -1.99 -10.39 9.06
N SER A 46 -3.09 -10.97 8.60
CA SER A 46 -3.21 -11.69 7.33
C SER A 46 -4.03 -10.88 6.33
N LEU A 47 -5.19 -10.37 6.74
CA LEU A 47 -6.06 -9.56 5.89
C LEU A 47 -5.39 -8.24 5.48
N GLY A 48 -4.81 -7.51 6.43
CA GLY A 48 -4.10 -6.26 6.15
C GLY A 48 -2.88 -6.46 5.25
N ARG A 49 -2.18 -7.60 5.40
CA ARG A 49 -1.05 -7.98 4.55
C ARG A 49 -1.49 -8.28 3.12
N ASN A 50 -2.57 -9.05 2.95
CA ASN A 50 -3.11 -9.37 1.63
C ASN A 50 -3.50 -8.09 0.89
N GLN A 51 -4.18 -7.15 1.55
CA GLN A 51 -4.57 -5.88 0.95
C GLN A 51 -3.34 -5.03 0.57
N TRP A 52 -2.37 -4.93 1.46
CA TRP A 52 -1.10 -4.23 1.21
C TRP A 52 -0.38 -4.80 -0.02
N GLN A 53 -0.25 -6.14 -0.11
CA GLN A 53 0.38 -6.81 -1.24
C GLN A 53 -0.39 -6.63 -2.55
N SER A 54 -1.71 -6.80 -2.53
CA SER A 54 -2.56 -6.62 -3.71
C SER A 54 -2.48 -5.19 -4.25
N LEU A 55 -2.51 -4.18 -3.37
CA LEU A 55 -2.40 -2.79 -3.80
C LEU A 55 -1.05 -2.49 -4.45
N ILE A 56 0.04 -2.93 -3.82
CA ILE A 56 1.39 -2.77 -4.39
C ILE A 56 1.47 -3.45 -5.75
N CYS A 57 0.96 -4.67 -5.88
CA CYS A 57 0.97 -5.40 -7.16
C CYS A 57 0.18 -4.66 -8.26
N MET A 58 -1.05 -4.18 -7.95
CA MET A 58 -1.85 -3.42 -8.91
C MET A 58 -1.15 -2.13 -9.37
N ILE A 59 -0.44 -1.46 -8.47
CA ILE A 59 0.31 -0.26 -8.83
C ILE A 59 1.56 -0.63 -9.64
N SER A 60 2.39 -1.56 -9.16
CA SER A 60 3.62 -1.97 -9.83
C SER A 60 3.39 -2.53 -11.24
N THR A 61 2.28 -3.24 -11.47
CA THR A 61 1.90 -3.73 -12.81
C THR A 61 1.48 -2.60 -13.75
N ALA A 62 0.78 -1.59 -13.25
CA ALA A 62 0.37 -0.44 -14.05
C ALA A 62 1.52 0.55 -14.33
N VAL A 63 2.52 0.62 -13.44
CA VAL A 63 3.66 1.56 -13.53
C VAL A 63 5.01 0.87 -13.23
N PRO A 64 5.46 -0.06 -14.10
CA PRO A 64 6.63 -0.91 -13.83
C PRO A 64 7.98 -0.19 -13.87
N ARG A 65 8.04 1.03 -14.39
CA ARG A 65 9.29 1.80 -14.55
C ARG A 65 9.59 2.74 -13.38
N LEU A 66 8.68 2.86 -12.42
CA LEU A 66 8.88 3.78 -11.31
C LEU A 66 9.93 3.24 -10.33
N PRO A 67 10.86 4.08 -9.87
CA PRO A 67 11.82 3.67 -8.86
C PRO A 67 11.09 3.46 -7.53
N THR A 68 11.18 2.23 -7.01
CA THR A 68 10.53 1.81 -5.77
C THR A 68 11.54 1.35 -4.73
N GLN A 69 11.17 1.43 -3.46
CA GLN A 69 11.99 1.00 -2.34
C GLN A 69 11.14 0.22 -1.34
N LEU A 70 11.61 -0.95 -0.91
CA LEU A 70 10.97 -1.76 0.13
C LEU A 70 11.90 -1.86 1.34
N VAL A 71 11.42 -1.37 2.48
CA VAL A 71 12.08 -1.48 3.78
C VAL A 71 11.26 -2.43 4.65
N LYS A 72 11.77 -3.63 4.90
CA LYS A 72 11.11 -4.61 5.79
C LYS A 72 11.71 -4.51 7.19
N GLY A 73 10.89 -4.12 8.16
CA GLY A 73 11.20 -4.22 9.58
C GLY A 73 10.37 -5.31 10.26
N HIS A 74 10.72 -5.63 11.50
CA HIS A 74 10.05 -6.67 12.30
C HIS A 74 8.55 -6.39 12.52
N LEU A 75 8.20 -5.14 12.81
CA LEU A 75 6.82 -4.71 13.04
C LEU A 75 6.24 -3.93 11.86
N LEU A 76 7.09 -3.20 11.13
CA LEU A 76 6.68 -2.26 10.09
C LEU A 76 7.40 -2.59 8.78
N SER A 77 6.65 -2.83 7.73
CA SER A 77 7.16 -2.94 6.36
C SER A 77 6.69 -1.75 5.54
N THR A 78 7.61 -1.03 4.91
CA THR A 78 7.30 0.20 4.14
C THR A 78 7.69 0.01 2.69
N PHE A 79 6.75 0.20 1.78
CA PHE A 79 6.97 0.23 0.34
C PHE A 79 6.80 1.66 -0.17
N LYS A 80 7.78 2.22 -0.87
CA LYS A 80 7.81 3.63 -1.28
C LYS A 80 7.95 3.77 -2.78
N PHE A 81 7.10 4.60 -3.38
CA PHE A 81 7.20 5.06 -4.77
C PHE A 81 7.92 6.41 -4.77
N MET A 82 9.20 6.42 -5.14
CA MET A 82 10.07 7.58 -4.90
C MET A 82 9.64 8.81 -5.70
N GLU A 83 9.23 8.64 -6.95
CA GLU A 83 8.83 9.74 -7.84
C GLU A 83 7.59 10.52 -7.35
N TYR A 84 6.65 9.81 -6.72
CA TYR A 84 5.44 10.41 -6.15
C TYR A 84 5.55 10.67 -4.64
N GLY A 85 6.62 10.22 -3.99
CA GLY A 85 6.76 10.29 -2.53
C GLY A 85 5.66 9.55 -1.77
N VAL A 86 5.01 8.56 -2.41
CA VAL A 86 3.92 7.78 -1.80
C VAL A 86 4.53 6.64 -1.00
N SER A 87 4.12 6.47 0.25
CA SER A 87 4.56 5.36 1.09
C SER A 87 3.38 4.47 1.46
N ILE A 88 3.51 3.16 1.31
CA ILE A 88 2.52 2.15 1.67
C ILE A 88 3.12 1.26 2.76
N VAL A 89 2.62 1.40 3.99
CA VAL A 89 3.14 0.75 5.19
C VAL A 89 2.23 -0.40 5.60
N LEU A 90 2.81 -1.50 6.05
CA LEU A 90 2.15 -2.59 6.73
C LEU A 90 2.68 -2.68 8.16
N GLN A 91 1.79 -2.56 9.14
CA GLN A 91 2.08 -2.92 10.52
C GLN A 91 1.60 -4.33 10.82
N SER A 92 2.54 -5.20 11.12
CA SER A 92 2.28 -6.57 11.57
C SER A 92 2.16 -6.61 13.08
N SER A 93 1.27 -7.46 13.61
CA SER A 93 1.30 -7.82 15.04
C SER A 93 2.35 -8.90 15.26
N ILE A 94 3.10 -8.84 16.38
CA ILE A 94 4.03 -9.91 16.78
C ILE A 94 3.23 -11.21 16.86
N SER A 95 3.53 -12.16 15.99
CA SER A 95 3.39 -13.58 16.28
C SER A 95 4.81 -14.11 16.38
N GLY A 96 5.25 -14.44 17.60
CA GLY A 96 6.57 -15.00 17.84
C GLY A 96 6.78 -16.23 16.97
N GLY A 97 7.73 -16.16 16.06
CA GLY A 97 8.03 -17.24 15.12
C GLY A 97 8.90 -16.72 13.99
N HIS A 98 10.18 -17.09 14.03
CA HIS A 98 11.19 -16.83 13.01
C HIS A 98 10.60 -16.96 11.60
N ARG A 99 10.64 -15.88 10.81
CA ARG A 99 10.29 -15.92 9.39
C ARG A 99 11.35 -15.18 8.59
N CYS A 100 11.89 -15.85 7.59
CA CYS A 100 13.02 -15.42 6.77
C CYS A 100 12.78 -14.03 6.17
N VAL A 101 13.65 -13.08 6.52
CA VAL A 101 13.76 -11.81 5.81
C VAL A 101 14.53 -12.11 4.52
N GLY A 102 13.81 -12.21 3.41
CA GLY A 102 14.41 -12.08 2.09
C GLY A 102 14.91 -10.65 1.96
N GLU A 103 16.21 -10.47 2.19
CA GLU A 103 17.01 -9.34 1.75
C GLU A 103 17.10 -9.43 0.23
N GLU A 104 16.32 -8.64 -0.47
CA GLU A 104 16.56 -8.36 -1.89
C GLU A 104 16.84 -6.87 -1.99
N ASN A 105 18.14 -6.58 -2.04
CA ASN A 105 18.67 -5.27 -2.37
C ASN A 105 18.04 -4.80 -3.68
N SER A 106 17.66 -3.53 -3.70
CA SER A 106 17.20 -2.80 -4.87
C SER A 106 18.18 -2.94 -6.04
N GLU A 107 17.89 -3.86 -6.94
CA GLU A 107 18.23 -3.76 -8.36
C GLU A 107 17.04 -4.32 -9.15
N ALA A 108 16.07 -3.44 -9.45
CA ALA A 108 14.97 -3.75 -10.36
C ALA A 108 15.52 -3.85 -11.79
N ARG A 109 16.25 -4.92 -12.08
CA ARG A 109 16.64 -5.32 -13.43
C ARG A 109 15.88 -6.59 -13.80
N GLY A 110 14.71 -6.36 -14.39
CA GLY A 110 14.19 -7.20 -15.46
C GLY A 110 13.62 -8.56 -15.06
N HIS A 111 12.51 -8.89 -15.71
CA HIS A 111 11.94 -10.23 -15.84
C HIS A 111 11.29 -10.81 -14.59
N PHE A 112 10.03 -10.39 -14.39
CA PHE A 112 9.02 -11.22 -13.77
C PHE A 112 8.63 -12.29 -14.82
N TRP A 113 9.14 -13.51 -14.66
CA TRP A 113 8.53 -14.72 -15.24
C TRP A 113 7.81 -15.46 -14.11
#